data_AF-A0A2N1I4T3-F1
#
_entry.id   AF-A0A2N1I4T3-F1
#
_cell.length_a   1.000
_cell.length_b   1.000
_cell.length_c   1.000
_cell.angle_alpha   90.00
_cell.angle_beta   90.00
_cell.angle_gamma   90.00
#
_symmetry.space_group_name_H-M   'P 1'
#
loop_
_entity.id
_entity.type
_entity.pdbx_description
1 polymer ?
#
loop_
_entity_poly.entity_id
_entity_poly.type
_entity_poly.pdbx_seq_one_letter_code
_entity_poly.pdbx_strand_id
1 'polypeptide(L)'
;MFFVLVITVVFVLISVYFFFRAEKLQREIITQQRESLATRKENKILSEYMILVATREEEFAKAKLQRLKAYAKANDHEQLMIHAELISPLINNYSIIFRECLKGKGRLKAISQKCFENQDSSAYKKFVALIVTSDKKLKRYWSSDNLNGFLFLVDALLTMTDDSANVPIKNQKSNCLS
;
A
#
# COMPACT_ATOMS: atom_id res chain seq x y z
N MET A 1 -36.69 55.79 37.23
CA MET A 1 -37.47 54.84 36.40
C MET A 1 -36.97 54.74 34.96
N PHE A 2 -36.62 55.85 34.28
CA PHE A 2 -36.05 55.83 32.92
C PHE A 2 -34.80 54.95 32.74
N PHE A 3 -33.85 55.01 33.68
CA PHE A 3 -32.61 54.21 33.60
C PHE A 3 -32.86 52.70 33.59
N VAL A 4 -33.82 52.23 34.41
CA VAL A 4 -34.22 50.82 34.47
C VAL A 4 -34.86 50.39 33.13
N LEU A 5 -35.71 51.25 32.56
CA LEU A 5 -36.33 51.03 31.24
C LEU A 5 -35.30 50.86 30.12
N VAL A 6 -34.26 51.70 30.09
CA VAL A 6 -33.18 51.62 29.09
C VAL A 6 -32.42 50.30 29.22
N ILE A 7 -32.08 49.88 30.44
CA ILE A 7 -31.41 48.59 30.68
C ILE A 7 -32.27 47.42 30.21
N THR A 8 -33.58 47.45 30.48
CA THR A 8 -34.51 46.42 30.03
C THR A 8 -34.56 46.33 28.51
N VAL A 9 -34.64 47.45 27.80
CA VAL A 9 -34.65 47.47 26.32
C VAL A 9 -33.37 46.89 25.74
N VAL A 10 -32.21 47.29 26.26
CA VAL A 10 -30.91 46.75 25.83
C VAL A 10 -30.83 45.25 26.07
N PHE A 11 -31.30 44.78 27.22
CA PHE A 11 -31.33 43.34 27.55
C PHE A 11 -32.20 42.55 26.57
N VAL A 12 -33.38 43.07 26.20
CA VAL A 12 -34.26 42.43 25.21
C VAL A 12 -33.58 42.35 23.84
N LEU A 13 -32.97 43.44 23.37
CA LEU A 13 -32.25 43.45 22.09
C LEU A 13 -31.09 42.45 22.05
N ILE A 14 -30.31 42.39 23.13
CA ILE A 14 -29.20 41.43 23.27
C ILE A 14 -29.74 39.99 23.27
N SER A 15 -30.81 39.72 24.02
CA SER A 15 -31.41 38.39 24.11
C SER A 15 -31.92 37.91 22.75
N VAL A 16 -32.61 38.78 22.00
CA VAL A 16 -33.08 38.48 20.63
C VAL A 16 -31.90 38.23 19.69
N TYR A 17 -30.85 39.05 19.74
CA TYR A 17 -29.65 38.86 18.92
C TYR A 17 -28.98 37.51 19.20
N PHE A 18 -28.76 37.17 20.47
CA PHE A 18 -28.15 35.89 20.84
C PHE A 18 -29.03 34.69 20.49
N PHE A 19 -30.35 34.82 20.57
CA PHE A 19 -31.29 33.78 20.15
C PHE A 19 -31.13 33.46 18.65
N PHE A 20 -31.19 34.47 17.77
CA PHE A 20 -31.00 34.25 16.33
C PHE A 20 -29.59 33.74 15.99
N ARG A 21 -28.56 34.22 16.71
CA ARG A 21 -27.20 33.75 16.53
C ARG A 21 -27.05 32.28 16.92
N ALA A 22 -27.64 31.86 18.04
CA ALA A 22 -27.63 30.47 18.49
C ALA A 22 -28.37 29.56 17.50
N GLU A 23 -29.52 29.99 16.99
CA GLU A 23 -30.28 29.24 15.98
C GLU A 23 -29.46 29.05 14.69
N LYS A 24 -28.80 30.11 14.21
CA LYS A 24 -27.92 30.03 13.03
C LYS A 24 -26.78 29.04 13.25
N LEU A 25 -26.10 29.12 14.39
CA LEU A 25 -25.00 28.21 14.74
C LEU A 25 -25.49 26.76 14.86
N GLN A 26 -26.66 26.53 15.47
CA GLN A 26 -27.23 25.19 15.59
C GLN A 26 -27.53 24.58 14.22
N ARG A 27 -28.11 25.37 13.30
CA ARG A 27 -28.35 24.92 11.92
C ARG A 27 -27.03 24.61 11.21
N GLU A 28 -26.01 25.45 11.36
CA GLU A 28 -24.70 25.23 10.78
C GLU A 28 -24.04 23.94 11.29
N ILE A 29 -24.07 23.70 12.60
CA ILE A 29 -23.57 22.45 13.21
C ILE A 29 -24.31 21.23 12.66
N ILE A 30 -25.65 21.28 12.58
CA ILE A 30 -26.44 20.17 12.05
C ILE A 30 -26.07 19.88 10.59
N THR A 31 -25.90 20.93 9.77
CA THR A 31 -25.48 20.78 8.38
C THR A 31 -24.08 20.21 8.27
N GLN A 32 -23.11 20.74 9.01
CA GLN A 32 -21.74 20.22 9.04
C GLN A 32 -21.66 18.76 9.53
N GLN A 33 -22.48 18.38 10.52
CA GLN A 33 -22.56 17.00 10.98
C GLN A 33 -23.09 16.08 9.87
N ARG A 34 -24.12 16.50 9.14
CA ARG A 34 -24.66 15.73 8.00
C ARG A 34 -23.62 15.58 6.89
N GLU A 35 -22.95 16.66 6.53
CA GLU A 35 -21.88 16.65 5.52
C GLU A 35 -20.69 15.78 5.94
N SER A 36 -20.29 15.86 7.21
CA SER A 36 -19.23 15.00 7.77
C SER A 36 -19.61 13.52 7.75
N LEU A 37 -20.85 13.19 8.10
CA LEU A 37 -21.36 11.81 8.02
C LEU A 37 -21.41 11.30 6.58
N ALA A 38 -21.86 12.12 5.63
CA ALA A 38 -21.86 11.79 4.21
C ALA A 38 -20.44 11.55 3.70
N THR A 39 -19.51 12.47 3.99
CA THR A 39 -18.09 12.36 3.62
C THR A 39 -17.45 11.10 4.22
N ARG A 40 -17.78 10.77 5.48
CA ARG A 40 -17.28 9.55 6.12
C ARG A 40 -17.79 8.28 5.43
N LYS A 41 -19.04 8.28 4.98
CA LYS A 41 -19.63 7.17 4.22
C LYS A 41 -18.94 7.00 2.86
N GLU A 42 -18.73 8.10 2.14
CA GLU A 42 -18.02 8.09 0.85
C GLU A 42 -16.57 7.61 0.99
N ASN A 43 -15.84 8.10 2.00
CA ASN A 43 -14.49 7.65 2.29
C ASN A 43 -14.43 6.15 2.63
N LYS A 44 -15.43 5.63 3.36
CA LYS A 44 -15.51 4.20 3.66
C LYS A 44 -15.67 3.39 2.37
N ILE A 45 -16.59 3.78 1.51
CA ILE A 45 -16.84 3.14 0.21
C ILE A 45 -15.57 3.18 -0.66
N LEU A 46 -14.90 4.33 -0.73
CA LEU A 46 -13.64 4.47 -1.45
C LEU A 46 -12.55 3.53 -0.89
N SER A 47 -12.44 3.43 0.44
CA SER A 47 -11.53 2.49 1.09
C SER A 47 -11.88 1.03 0.75
N GLU A 48 -13.16 0.66 0.71
CA GLU A 48 -13.61 -0.70 0.36
C GLU A 48 -13.22 -1.05 -1.09
N TYR A 49 -13.40 -0.12 -2.04
CA TYR A 49 -12.92 -0.30 -3.41
C TYR A 49 -11.40 -0.47 -3.49
N MET A 50 -10.65 0.30 -2.72
CA MET A 50 -9.20 0.19 -2.69
C MET A 50 -8.74 -1.16 -2.12
N ILE A 51 -9.47 -1.71 -1.13
CA ILE A 51 -9.23 -3.07 -0.63
C ILE A 51 -9.47 -4.10 -1.73
N LEU A 52 -10.56 -3.96 -2.50
CA LEU A 52 -10.85 -4.84 -3.62
C LEU A 52 -9.73 -4.82 -4.67
N VAL A 53 -9.26 -3.63 -5.06
CA VAL A 53 -8.13 -3.47 -5.98
C VAL A 53 -6.88 -4.16 -5.42
N ALA A 54 -6.54 -3.92 -4.16
CA ALA A 54 -5.39 -4.54 -3.52
C ALA A 54 -5.45 -6.07 -3.51
N THR A 55 -6.63 -6.65 -3.29
CA THR A 55 -6.84 -8.12 -3.32
C THR A 55 -6.69 -8.66 -4.74
N ARG A 56 -7.20 -7.97 -5.76
CA ARG A 56 -7.04 -8.39 -7.17
C ARG A 56 -5.58 -8.32 -7.62
N GLU A 57 -4.87 -7.26 -7.28
CA GLU A 57 -3.45 -7.14 -7.57
C GLU A 57 -2.61 -8.20 -6.84
N GLU A 58 -3.01 -8.57 -5.62
CA GLU A 58 -2.40 -9.70 -4.90
C GLU A 58 -2.58 -11.03 -5.66
N GLU A 59 -3.79 -11.31 -6.18
CA GLU A 59 -4.05 -12.50 -7.01
C GLU A 59 -3.14 -12.52 -8.25
N PHE A 60 -3.02 -11.40 -8.95
CA PHE A 60 -2.13 -11.29 -10.11
C PHE A 60 -0.65 -11.45 -9.75
N ALA A 61 -0.21 -10.83 -8.66
CA ALA A 61 1.17 -10.93 -8.19
C ALA A 61 1.51 -12.38 -7.78
N LYS A 62 0.59 -13.08 -7.10
CA LYS A 62 0.73 -14.50 -6.77
C LYS A 62 0.78 -15.39 -8.00
N ALA A 63 -0.07 -15.13 -9.00
CA ALA A 63 -0.04 -15.86 -10.26
C ALA A 63 1.29 -15.67 -11.01
N LYS A 64 1.82 -14.43 -11.07
CA LYS A 64 3.15 -14.14 -11.62
C LYS A 64 4.25 -14.90 -10.86
N LEU A 65 4.21 -14.90 -9.52
CA LEU A 65 5.18 -15.62 -8.69
C LEU A 65 5.12 -17.13 -8.92
N GLN A 66 3.93 -17.71 -9.06
CA GLN A 66 3.79 -19.14 -9.35
C GLN A 66 4.38 -19.50 -10.72
N ARG A 67 4.16 -18.66 -11.74
CA ARG A 67 4.79 -18.83 -13.06
C ARG A 67 6.31 -18.74 -12.98
N LEU A 68 6.83 -17.79 -12.20
CA LEU A 68 8.27 -17.62 -11.94
C LEU A 68 8.87 -18.90 -11.32
N LYS A 69 8.23 -19.45 -10.29
CA LYS A 69 8.66 -20.70 -9.64
C LYS A 69 8.57 -21.90 -10.59
N ALA A 70 7.49 -22.00 -11.38
CA ALA A 70 7.32 -23.08 -12.35
C ALA A 70 8.41 -23.04 -13.43
N TYR A 71 8.72 -21.85 -13.95
CA TYR A 71 9.81 -21.65 -14.90
C TYR A 71 11.18 -22.01 -14.29
N ALA A 72 11.46 -21.53 -13.08
CA ALA A 72 12.72 -21.84 -12.40
C ALA A 72 12.90 -23.35 -12.20
N LYS A 73 11.82 -24.05 -11.82
CA LYS A 73 11.81 -25.50 -11.65
C LYS A 73 11.97 -26.26 -12.97
N ALA A 74 11.33 -25.81 -14.05
CA ALA A 74 11.39 -26.48 -15.35
C ALA A 74 12.77 -26.36 -16.02
N ASN A 75 13.55 -25.34 -15.66
CA ASN A 75 14.88 -25.07 -16.22
C ASN A 75 16.02 -25.33 -15.22
N ASP A 76 15.73 -26.00 -14.10
CA ASP A 76 16.69 -26.26 -13.00
C ASP A 76 17.48 -25.01 -12.56
N HIS A 77 16.83 -23.84 -12.60
CA HIS A 77 17.47 -22.56 -12.30
C HIS A 77 17.38 -22.23 -10.81
N GLU A 78 18.27 -22.85 -10.03
CA GLU A 78 18.27 -22.80 -8.56
C GLU A 78 18.29 -21.37 -7.99
N GLN A 79 19.10 -20.47 -8.56
CA GLN A 79 19.18 -19.07 -8.10
C GLN A 79 17.84 -18.33 -8.22
N LEU A 80 17.11 -18.58 -9.29
CA LEU A 80 15.79 -17.97 -9.51
C LEU A 80 14.73 -18.56 -8.59
N MET A 81 14.86 -19.85 -8.25
CA MET A 81 14.01 -20.48 -7.25
C MET A 81 14.24 -19.86 -5.87
N ILE A 82 15.50 -19.69 -5.44
CA ILE A 82 15.86 -19.02 -4.19
C ILE A 82 15.33 -17.58 -4.18
N HIS A 83 15.49 -16.84 -5.27
CA HIS A 83 14.93 -15.49 -5.41
C HIS A 83 13.39 -15.49 -5.24
N ALA A 84 12.69 -16.38 -5.93
CA ALA A 84 11.23 -16.50 -5.87
C ALA A 84 10.73 -16.90 -4.45
N GLU A 85 11.49 -17.71 -3.72
CA GLU A 85 11.18 -18.00 -2.31
C GLU A 85 11.39 -16.78 -1.43
N LEU A 86 12.49 -16.05 -1.63
CA LEU A 86 12.86 -14.89 -0.82
C LEU A 86 11.85 -13.74 -0.93
N ILE A 87 11.26 -13.53 -2.11
CA ILE A 87 10.22 -12.49 -2.31
C ILE A 87 8.81 -12.97 -1.94
N SER A 88 8.61 -14.28 -1.74
CA SER A 88 7.29 -14.87 -1.51
C SER A 88 6.52 -14.26 -0.33
N PRO A 89 7.13 -13.93 0.83
CA PRO A 89 6.41 -13.33 1.94
C PRO A 89 5.86 -11.94 1.59
N LEU A 90 6.59 -11.17 0.78
CA LEU A 90 6.14 -9.87 0.29
C LEU A 90 4.89 -10.01 -0.58
N ILE A 91 4.93 -10.93 -1.56
CA ILE A 91 3.84 -11.15 -2.51
C ILE A 91 2.61 -11.76 -1.83
N ASN A 92 2.83 -12.72 -0.92
CA ASN A 92 1.74 -13.40 -0.22
C ASN A 92 0.98 -12.49 0.75
N ASN A 93 1.57 -11.36 1.14
CA ASN A 93 0.96 -10.36 2.01
C ASN A 93 0.67 -9.05 1.26
N TYR A 94 0.58 -9.08 -0.07
CA TYR A 94 0.49 -7.87 -0.90
C TYR A 94 -0.64 -6.94 -0.44
N SER A 95 -1.87 -7.44 -0.26
CA SER A 95 -3.00 -6.58 0.11
C SER A 95 -2.84 -5.99 1.51
N ILE A 96 -2.17 -6.69 2.43
CA ILE A 96 -1.87 -6.18 3.78
C ILE A 96 -0.88 -5.01 3.68
N ILE A 97 0.21 -5.20 2.93
CA ILE A 97 1.24 -4.18 2.73
C ILE A 97 0.65 -2.95 2.02
N PHE A 98 -0.13 -3.19 0.96
CA PHE A 98 -0.84 -2.15 0.22
C PHE A 98 -1.73 -1.32 1.16
N ARG A 99 -2.59 -1.97 1.95
CA ARG A 99 -3.50 -1.30 2.88
C ARG A 99 -2.77 -0.51 3.96
N GLU A 100 -1.65 -1.01 4.47
CA GLU A 100 -0.84 -0.24 5.41
C GLU A 100 -0.21 0.98 4.74
N CYS A 101 0.30 0.85 3.51
CA CYS A 101 0.87 1.98 2.78
C CYS A 101 -0.14 3.09 2.44
N LEU A 102 -1.44 2.78 2.34
CA LEU A 102 -2.50 3.78 2.17
C LEU A 102 -2.67 4.70 3.40
N LYS A 103 -2.31 4.20 4.60
CA LYS A 103 -2.46 4.96 5.84
C LYS A 103 -1.39 6.04 6.03
N GLY A 104 -0.39 6.11 5.15
CA GLY A 104 0.65 7.14 5.16
C GLY A 104 2.03 6.64 4.73
N LYS A 105 2.96 7.59 4.57
CA LYS A 105 4.37 7.31 4.26
C LYS A 105 5.10 6.68 5.46
N GLY A 106 6.21 5.98 5.20
CA GLY A 106 7.06 5.38 6.23
C GLY A 106 6.59 4.01 6.72
N ARG A 107 5.67 3.37 5.99
CA ARG A 107 4.97 2.17 6.45
C ARG A 107 5.40 0.89 5.75
N LEU A 108 5.93 0.97 4.52
CA LEU A 108 6.29 -0.19 3.71
C LEU A 108 7.31 -1.08 4.42
N LYS A 109 8.39 -0.48 4.94
CA LYS A 109 9.46 -1.26 5.60
C LYS A 109 8.95 -1.94 6.87
N ALA A 110 8.22 -1.20 7.70
CA ALA A 110 7.69 -1.69 8.97
C ALA A 110 6.66 -2.82 8.78
N ILE A 111 5.75 -2.69 7.81
CA ILE A 111 4.78 -3.77 7.55
C ILE A 111 5.44 -4.97 6.87
N SER A 112 6.38 -4.73 5.94
CA SER A 112 7.12 -5.82 5.30
C SER A 112 7.88 -6.65 6.34
N GLN A 113 8.55 -6.00 7.29
CA GLN A 113 9.22 -6.70 8.38
C GLN A 113 8.27 -7.65 9.12
N LYS A 114 7.09 -7.18 9.53
CA LYS A 114 6.06 -8.01 10.19
C LYS A 114 5.62 -9.19 9.33
N CYS A 115 5.46 -8.99 8.02
CA CYS A 115 5.07 -10.06 7.09
C CYS A 115 6.14 -11.16 6.96
N PHE A 116 7.41 -10.82 7.12
CA PHE A 116 8.53 -11.76 7.06
C PHE A 116 8.80 -12.46 8.41
N GLU A 117 8.62 -11.74 9.53
CA GLU A 117 8.80 -12.28 10.89
C GLU A 117 7.84 -13.44 11.20
N ASN A 118 6.66 -13.48 10.56
CA ASN A 118 5.71 -14.60 10.67
C ASN A 118 6.25 -15.93 10.09
N GLN A 119 7.34 -15.92 9.33
CA GLN A 119 7.95 -17.13 8.77
C GLN A 119 9.32 -17.42 9.40
N ASP A 120 10.24 -16.46 9.36
CA ASP A 120 11.60 -16.59 9.90
C ASP A 120 12.17 -15.20 10.20
N SER A 121 12.66 -15.00 11.42
CA SER A 121 13.33 -13.78 11.85
C SER A 121 14.53 -13.39 10.96
N SER A 122 15.16 -14.36 10.28
CA SER A 122 16.28 -14.12 9.37
C SER A 122 15.84 -13.76 7.94
N ALA A 123 14.63 -14.11 7.55
CA ALA A 123 14.14 -13.94 6.17
C ALA A 123 14.07 -12.46 5.77
N TYR A 124 13.63 -11.58 6.68
CA TYR A 124 13.58 -10.15 6.42
C TYR A 124 14.98 -9.58 6.11
N LYS A 125 16.00 -9.98 6.89
CA LYS A 125 17.38 -9.53 6.66
C LYS A 125 17.92 -9.99 5.31
N LYS A 126 17.64 -11.25 4.93
CA LYS A 126 18.02 -11.79 3.61
C LYS A 126 17.33 -11.03 2.47
N PHE A 127 16.05 -10.72 2.63
CA PHE A 127 15.30 -9.93 1.65
C PHE A 127 15.87 -8.52 1.51
N VAL A 128 16.13 -7.83 2.62
CA VAL A 128 16.76 -6.50 2.59
C VAL A 128 18.14 -6.56 1.94
N ALA A 129 18.94 -7.60 2.22
CA ALA A 129 20.23 -7.80 1.58
C ALA A 129 20.10 -7.93 0.06
N LEU A 130 19.14 -8.74 -0.44
CA LEU A 130 18.82 -8.83 -1.87
C LEU A 130 18.54 -7.45 -2.47
N ILE A 131 17.68 -6.65 -1.83
CA ILE A 131 17.33 -5.32 -2.35
C ILE A 131 18.55 -4.38 -2.35
N VAL A 132 19.36 -4.41 -1.30
CA VAL A 132 20.54 -3.53 -1.15
C VAL A 132 21.67 -3.93 -2.09
N THR A 133 21.77 -5.20 -2.51
CA THR A 133 22.75 -5.65 -3.51
C THR A 133 22.24 -5.54 -4.95
N SER A 134 20.93 -5.34 -5.14
CA SER A 134 20.30 -5.17 -6.45
C SER A 134 20.66 -3.85 -7.15
N ASP A 135 20.02 -3.58 -8.29
CA ASP A 135 20.22 -2.38 -9.07
C ASP A 135 19.73 -1.10 -8.36
N LYS A 136 20.05 0.06 -8.94
CA LYS A 136 19.69 1.37 -8.37
C LYS A 136 18.16 1.56 -8.31
N LYS A 137 17.39 0.94 -9.20
CA LYS A 137 15.93 1.09 -9.24
C LYS A 137 15.29 0.38 -8.05
N LEU A 138 15.62 -0.89 -7.79
CA LEU A 138 15.08 -1.63 -6.65
C LEU A 138 15.38 -0.92 -5.32
N LYS A 139 16.61 -0.43 -5.13
CA LYS A 139 16.99 0.35 -3.94
C LYS A 139 16.17 1.62 -3.80
N ARG A 140 15.88 2.32 -4.90
CA ARG A 140 15.08 3.55 -4.90
C ARG A 140 13.63 3.25 -4.54
N TYR A 141 13.03 2.21 -5.11
CA TYR A 141 11.65 1.82 -4.82
C TYR A 141 11.49 1.46 -3.34
N TRP A 142 12.41 0.65 -2.81
CA TRP A 142 12.44 0.31 -1.38
C TRP A 142 12.66 1.52 -0.46
N SER A 143 13.59 2.41 -0.84
CA SER A 143 13.90 3.61 -0.03
C SER A 143 12.75 4.60 0.05
N SER A 144 11.85 4.61 -0.93
CA SER A 144 10.72 5.55 -0.96
C SER A 144 9.68 5.30 0.14
N ASP A 145 9.63 4.07 0.68
CA ASP A 145 8.86 3.68 1.87
C ASP A 145 7.38 4.13 1.85
N ASN A 146 6.74 3.95 0.70
CA ASN A 146 5.35 4.35 0.46
C ASN A 146 4.69 3.40 -0.56
N LEU A 147 3.41 3.64 -0.85
CA LEU A 147 2.63 2.81 -1.76
C LEU A 147 3.24 2.73 -3.17
N ASN A 148 3.63 3.85 -3.77
CA ASN A 148 4.23 3.85 -5.12
C ASN A 148 5.52 3.02 -5.14
N GLY A 149 6.36 3.18 -4.10
CA GLY A 149 7.53 2.35 -3.90
C GLY A 149 7.23 0.87 -3.88
N PHE A 150 6.20 0.49 -3.13
CA PHE A 150 5.73 -0.90 -3.05
C PHE A 150 5.30 -1.45 -4.41
N LEU A 151 4.47 -0.71 -5.15
CA LEU A 151 3.95 -1.15 -6.45
C LEU A 151 5.09 -1.39 -7.45
N PHE A 152 6.00 -0.44 -7.59
CA PHE A 152 7.14 -0.56 -8.49
C PHE A 152 8.13 -1.64 -8.04
N LEU A 153 8.32 -1.81 -6.73
CA LEU A 153 9.16 -2.86 -6.19
C LEU A 153 8.61 -4.24 -6.53
N VAL A 154 7.31 -4.48 -6.29
CA VAL A 154 6.66 -5.76 -6.59
C VAL A 154 6.76 -6.09 -8.08
N ASP A 155 6.45 -5.13 -8.95
CA ASP A 155 6.53 -5.36 -10.39
C ASP A 155 7.96 -5.66 -10.84
N ALA A 156 8.95 -4.91 -10.33
CA ALA A 156 10.36 -5.15 -10.65
C ALA A 156 10.88 -6.50 -10.13
N LEU A 157 10.45 -6.94 -8.95
CA LEU A 157 10.81 -8.26 -8.40
C LEU A 157 10.15 -9.42 -9.14
N LEU A 158 8.99 -9.20 -9.74
CA LEU A 158 8.26 -10.23 -10.50
C LEU A 158 8.59 -10.23 -11.99
N THR A 159 9.27 -9.19 -12.47
CA THR A 159 9.71 -9.09 -13.86
C THR A 159 11.01 -9.84 -14.04
N MET A 160 11.03 -10.78 -14.98
CA MET A 160 12.28 -11.34 -15.49
C MET A 160 12.96 -10.25 -16.32
N THR A 161 14.00 -9.61 -15.80
CA THR A 161 14.93 -8.89 -16.69
C THR A 161 15.69 -9.94 -17.49
N ASP A 162 15.43 -10.01 -18.79
CA ASP A 162 16.16 -10.82 -19.77
C ASP A 162 17.69 -10.58 -19.76
N ASP A 163 18.20 -9.60 -19.01
CA ASP A 163 19.63 -9.41 -18.77
C ASP A 163 20.30 -10.58 -18.03
N SER A 164 19.53 -11.43 -17.33
CA SER A 164 20.03 -12.72 -16.79
C SER A 164 19.83 -13.91 -17.75
N ALA A 165 19.26 -13.70 -18.94
CA ALA A 165 19.12 -14.70 -20.00
C ALA A 165 20.32 -14.78 -20.96
N ASN A 166 21.37 -13.96 -20.75
CA ASN A 166 22.64 -14.07 -21.49
C ASN A 166 23.59 -15.13 -20.89
N VAL A 167 23.07 -16.31 -20.59
CA VAL A 167 23.92 -17.51 -20.53
C VAL A 167 24.02 -18.02 -21.96
N PRO A 168 25.22 -18.12 -22.56
CA PRO A 168 25.34 -18.58 -23.92
C PRO A 168 24.80 -20.01 -23.98
N ILE A 169 23.75 -20.21 -24.77
CA ILE A 169 23.30 -21.54 -25.20
C ILE A 169 24.52 -22.16 -25.90
N LYS A 170 25.29 -22.97 -25.17
CA LYS A 170 26.27 -23.87 -25.77
C LYS A 170 25.45 -24.82 -26.61
N ASN A 171 25.43 -24.57 -27.92
CA ASN A 171 24.98 -25.50 -28.93
C ASN A 171 25.63 -26.87 -28.64
N GLN A 172 24.88 -27.79 -28.02
CA GLN A 172 25.14 -29.21 -28.16
C GLN A 172 24.85 -29.53 -29.62
N LYS A 173 25.89 -29.46 -30.45
CA LYS A 173 25.91 -30.18 -31.72
C LYS A 173 25.64 -31.64 -31.38
N SER A 174 24.50 -32.10 -31.88
CA SER A 174 24.07 -33.49 -31.96
C SER A 174 25.23 -34.43 -32.21
N ASN A 175 25.37 -35.40 -31.32
CA ASN A 175 26.19 -36.57 -31.53
C ASN A 175 25.76 -37.30 -32.81
N CYS A 176 26.78 -37.75 -33.54
CA CYS A 176 26.74 -38.64 -34.67
C CYS A 176 25.78 -39.82 -34.49
N LEU A 177 25.05 -40.16 -35.56
CA LEU A 177 24.53 -41.50 -35.81
C LEU A 177 24.37 -41.71 -37.31
N SER A 178 25.08 -42.74 -37.79
CA SER A 178 25.08 -43.42 -39.10
C SER A 178 25.60 -42.67 -40.33
#